data_AF-A0A2K3JQG9-F1
#
_entry.id   AF-A0A2K3JQG9-F1
#
_cell.length_a   1.000
_cell.length_b   1.000
_cell.length_c   1.000
_cell.angle_alpha   90.00
_cell.angle_beta   90.00
_cell.angle_gamma   90.00
#
_symmetry.space_group_name_H-M   'P 1'
#
loop_
_entity.id
_entity.type
_entity.pdbx_description
1 polymer ?
#
loop_
_entity_poly.entity_id
_entity_poly.type
_entity_poly.pdbx_seq_one_letter_code
_entity_poly.pdbx_strand_id
1 'polypeptide(L)'
;VHPLNTLSYDELGITEGVIFLTYSCLIASNKNDVTRMGQLLKWCGTGFDGLIIFDESQKGKNSNPKKGKPTKAAEAVCNIQIKLPNARVVYSSATGASEPRDMGYMVRLGLWGDGTCFPDFGAFIDNIEKGDVGALELVAMDMKARL
;
A
#
# COMPACT_ATOMS: atom_id res chain seq x y z
N VAL A 1 10.75 17.49 -8.30
CA VAL A 1 10.77 16.41 -7.28
C VAL A 1 10.91 17.07 -5.91
N HIS A 2 10.02 16.79 -4.97
CA HIS A 2 9.85 17.55 -3.73
C HIS A 2 9.85 16.61 -2.49
N PRO A 3 10.78 16.78 -1.53
CA PRO A 3 10.79 16.00 -0.30
C PRO A 3 9.72 16.51 0.67
N LEU A 4 8.71 15.71 0.99
CA LEU A 4 7.65 16.16 1.92
C LEU A 4 8.21 16.46 3.32
N ASN A 5 9.25 15.75 3.73
CA ASN A 5 9.88 15.91 5.04
C ASN A 5 10.54 17.28 5.25
N THR A 6 10.90 18.00 4.17
CA THR A 6 11.50 19.34 4.23
C THR A 6 10.46 20.46 4.14
N LEU A 7 9.22 20.14 3.75
CA LEU A 7 8.14 21.13 3.60
C LEU A 7 7.47 21.39 4.96
N SER A 8 6.92 22.59 5.12
CA SER A 8 6.12 22.92 6.31
C SER A 8 4.85 22.07 6.39
N TYR A 9 4.15 22.16 7.52
CA TYR A 9 2.84 21.50 7.69
C TYR A 9 1.68 22.32 7.10
N ASP A 10 1.99 23.38 6.35
CA ASP A 10 1.00 24.23 5.67
C ASP A 10 0.62 23.65 4.30
N GLU A 11 -0.02 24.45 3.46
CA GLU A 11 -0.29 24.07 2.08
C GLU A 11 1.02 23.88 1.30
N LEU A 12 1.13 22.77 0.55
CA LEU A 12 2.40 22.39 -0.08
C LEU A 12 2.87 23.38 -1.14
N GLY A 13 1.97 24.18 -1.73
CA GLY A 13 2.29 25.16 -2.77
C GLY A 13 2.83 24.54 -4.07
N ILE A 14 2.75 23.22 -4.23
CA ILE A 14 3.20 22.47 -5.40
C ILE A 14 1.98 22.20 -6.28
N THR A 15 1.99 22.68 -7.52
CA THR A 15 0.91 22.44 -8.49
C THR A 15 1.09 21.15 -9.27
N GLU A 16 2.34 20.79 -9.60
CA GLU A 16 2.69 19.61 -10.37
C GLU A 16 4.06 19.07 -9.98
N GLY A 17 4.25 17.77 -10.14
CA GLY A 17 5.54 17.12 -9.91
C GLY A 17 5.44 15.82 -9.11
N VAL A 18 6.57 15.43 -8.52
CA VAL A 18 6.72 14.19 -7.75
C VAL A 18 7.01 14.55 -6.30
N ILE A 19 6.19 14.04 -5.38
CA ILE A 19 6.46 14.10 -3.93
C ILE A 19 7.11 12.79 -3.52
N PHE A 20 8.20 12.87 -2.75
CA PHE A 20 8.80 11.71 -2.10
C PHE A 20 8.85 11.91 -0.59
N LEU A 21 8.69 10.82 0.14
CA LEU A 21 8.64 10.80 1.60
C LEU A 21 8.99 9.40 2.11
N THR A 22 9.43 9.33 3.38
CA THR A 22 9.62 8.05 4.05
C THR A 22 8.30 7.55 4.65
N TYR A 23 8.19 6.25 4.93
CA TYR A 23 7.05 5.68 5.68
C TYR A 23 6.88 6.31 7.07
N SER A 24 7.97 6.70 7.72
CA SER A 24 7.92 7.43 9.00
C SER A 24 7.35 8.84 8.85
N CYS A 25 7.64 9.51 7.72
CA CYS A 25 7.04 10.80 7.40
C CYS A 25 5.54 10.66 7.13
N LEU A 26 5.11 9.61 6.42
CA LEU A 26 3.69 9.38 6.12
C LEU A 26 2.79 9.32 7.36
N ILE A 27 3.29 8.76 8.47
CA ILE A 27 2.57 8.63 9.74
C ILE A 27 2.77 9.82 10.70
N ALA A 28 3.57 10.82 10.31
CA ALA A 28 3.90 11.94 11.18
C ALA A 28 2.75 12.96 11.25
N SER A 29 2.65 13.60 12.42
CA SER A 29 1.79 14.76 12.67
C SER A 29 2.57 15.85 13.40
N ASN A 30 2.10 17.10 13.30
CA ASN A 30 2.62 18.20 14.10
C ASN A 30 1.86 18.34 15.44
N LYS A 31 2.23 19.35 16.24
CA LYS A 31 1.60 19.65 17.54
C LYS A 31 0.13 20.11 17.46
N ASN A 32 -0.34 20.45 16.26
CA ASN A 32 -1.70 20.89 15.98
C ASN A 32 -2.52 19.78 15.29
N ASP A 33 -2.08 18.53 15.41
CA ASP A 33 -2.70 17.33 14.80
C ASP A 33 -2.84 17.36 13.26
N VAL A 34 -2.09 18.23 12.58
CA VAL A 34 -2.00 18.20 11.11
C VAL A 34 -1.12 17.01 10.71
N THR A 35 -1.70 16.08 9.95
CA THR A 35 -1.01 14.86 9.51
C THR A 35 -0.37 15.04 8.13
N ARG A 36 0.80 14.41 7.93
CA ARG A 36 1.45 14.36 6.60
C ARG A 36 0.59 13.67 5.55
N MET A 37 -0.11 12.60 5.94
CA MET A 37 -1.10 11.96 5.08
C MET A 37 -2.20 12.94 4.65
N GLY A 38 -2.75 13.72 5.58
CA GLY A 38 -3.76 14.74 5.27
C GLY A 38 -3.27 15.78 4.26
N GLN A 39 -2.03 16.28 4.43
CA GLN A 39 -1.42 17.19 3.45
C GLN A 39 -1.27 16.54 2.07
N LEU A 40 -0.82 15.29 2.02
CA LEU A 40 -0.66 14.56 0.76
C LEU A 40 -2.01 14.33 0.07
N LEU A 41 -3.05 13.95 0.81
CA LEU A 41 -4.41 13.80 0.28
C LEU A 41 -4.97 15.12 -0.25
N LYS A 42 -4.72 16.24 0.46
CA LYS A 42 -5.11 17.57 -0.01
C LYS A 42 -4.41 17.94 -1.32
N TRP A 43 -3.12 17.61 -1.42
CA TRP A 43 -2.33 17.86 -2.64
C TRP A 43 -2.78 17.00 -3.83
N CYS A 44 -3.05 15.72 -3.60
CA CYS A 44 -3.62 14.83 -4.62
C CYS A 44 -4.98 15.33 -5.10
N GLY A 45 -5.76 15.95 -4.22
CA GLY A 45 -7.09 16.43 -4.54
C GLY A 45 -8.09 15.29 -4.77
N THR A 46 -9.28 15.65 -5.22
CA THR A 46 -10.37 14.70 -5.51
C THR A 46 -10.15 14.01 -6.85
N GLY A 47 -10.32 12.69 -6.89
CA GLY A 47 -10.24 11.94 -8.15
C GLY A 47 -8.83 11.66 -8.66
N PHE A 48 -7.79 11.88 -7.85
CA PHE A 48 -6.40 11.63 -8.20
C PHE A 48 -6.16 10.25 -8.83
N ASP A 49 -5.65 10.24 -10.06
CA ASP A 49 -5.35 9.06 -10.88
C ASP A 49 -3.84 8.90 -11.18
N GLY A 50 -3.02 9.67 -10.46
CA GLY A 50 -1.57 9.62 -10.55
C GLY A 50 -0.96 8.32 -10.02
N LEU A 51 0.36 8.27 -10.01
CA LEU A 51 1.12 7.08 -9.63
C LEU A 51 1.60 7.18 -8.18
N ILE A 52 1.37 6.11 -7.40
CA ILE A 52 1.94 5.89 -6.07
C ILE A 52 2.93 4.73 -6.17
N ILE A 53 4.16 4.97 -5.74
CA ILE A 53 5.21 3.95 -5.70
C ILE A 53 5.55 3.68 -4.24
N PHE A 54 5.32 2.44 -3.80
CA PHE A 54 5.86 1.96 -2.53
C PHE A 54 7.20 1.31 -2.79
N ASP A 55 8.28 2.02 -2.46
CA ASP A 55 9.63 1.48 -2.53
C ASP A 55 10.00 0.74 -1.24
N GLU A 56 10.78 -0.34 -1.39
CA GLU A 56 11.05 -1.32 -0.34
C GLU A 56 9.79 -1.68 0.46
N SER A 57 8.72 -2.00 -0.27
CA SER A 57 7.35 -2.11 0.27
C SER A 57 7.17 -3.23 1.29
N GLN A 58 8.16 -4.11 1.46
CA GLN A 58 8.20 -5.10 2.54
C GLN A 58 8.09 -4.48 3.95
N LYS A 59 8.25 -3.17 4.10
CA LYS A 59 7.91 -2.47 5.36
C LYS A 59 6.41 -2.51 5.71
N GLY A 60 5.54 -2.83 4.74
CA GLY A 60 4.11 -3.05 4.90
C GLY A 60 3.70 -4.44 5.36
N LYS A 61 4.63 -5.41 5.44
CA LYS A 61 4.36 -6.83 5.77
C LYS A 61 3.59 -7.05 7.08
N ASN A 62 3.77 -6.14 8.03
CA ASN A 62 3.09 -6.20 9.32
C ASN A 62 1.61 -5.77 9.24
N SER A 63 0.99 -5.65 8.06
CA SER A 63 -0.45 -5.42 7.95
C SER A 63 -1.28 -6.65 8.35
N ASN A 64 -0.68 -7.84 8.41
CA ASN A 64 -1.38 -9.09 8.70
C ASN A 64 -1.77 -9.20 10.20
N PRO A 65 -3.07 -9.25 10.55
CA PRO A 65 -3.53 -9.37 11.93
C PRO A 65 -3.04 -10.64 12.64
N LYS A 66 -2.78 -11.73 11.89
CA LYS A 66 -2.32 -13.02 12.45
C LYS A 66 -0.85 -12.98 12.92
N LYS A 67 -0.03 -12.01 12.49
CA LYS A 67 1.37 -11.82 12.95
C LYS A 67 1.49 -10.81 14.10
N GLY A 68 0.37 -10.22 14.57
CA GLY A 68 0.33 -9.23 15.65
C GLY A 68 -0.39 -7.95 15.25
N LYS A 69 -0.34 -6.93 16.12
CA LYS A 69 -0.96 -5.63 15.83
C LYS A 69 -0.26 -4.95 14.65
N PRO A 70 -1.00 -4.47 13.63
CA PRO A 70 -0.40 -3.77 12.51
C PRO A 70 0.45 -2.57 12.93
N THR A 71 1.57 -2.36 12.24
CA THR A 71 2.36 -1.14 12.46
C THR A 71 1.61 0.05 11.91
N LYS A 72 1.76 1.23 12.53
CA LYS A 72 1.18 2.48 12.01
C LYS A 72 1.56 2.73 10.54
N ALA A 73 2.77 2.32 10.14
CA ALA A 73 3.23 2.42 8.76
C ALA A 73 2.44 1.50 7.82
N ALA A 74 2.20 0.24 8.21
CA ALA A 74 1.40 -0.69 7.43
C ALA A 74 -0.06 -0.21 7.31
N GLU A 75 -0.65 0.28 8.40
CA GLU A 75 -1.98 0.90 8.38
C GLU A 75 -2.03 2.11 7.44
N ALA A 76 -1.01 2.97 7.48
CA ALA A 76 -0.94 4.13 6.61
C ALA A 76 -0.79 3.77 5.13
N VAL A 77 -0.03 2.71 4.81
CA VAL A 77 0.07 2.15 3.46
C VAL A 77 -1.28 1.66 2.97
N CYS A 78 -2.06 0.94 3.78
CA CYS A 78 -3.41 0.54 3.39
C CYS A 78 -4.35 1.75 3.26
N ASN A 79 -4.32 2.67 4.22
CA ASN A 79 -5.21 3.83 4.28
C ASN A 79 -5.05 4.75 3.07
N ILE A 80 -3.83 5.04 2.63
CA ILE A 80 -3.63 5.91 1.46
C ILE A 80 -4.20 5.30 0.19
N GLN A 81 -4.11 3.97 0.03
CA GLN A 81 -4.69 3.26 -1.12
C GLN A 81 -6.22 3.30 -1.12
N ILE A 82 -6.84 3.23 0.07
CA ILE A 82 -8.30 3.37 0.24
C ILE A 82 -8.75 4.81 -0.05
N LYS A 83 -7.98 5.80 0.41
CA LYS A 83 -8.31 7.23 0.23
C LYS A 83 -8.09 7.72 -1.20
N LEU A 84 -7.23 7.04 -1.98
CA LEU A 84 -6.92 7.35 -3.37
C LEU A 84 -7.26 6.14 -4.27
N PRO A 85 -8.56 5.81 -4.45
CA PRO A 85 -8.98 4.60 -5.16
C PRO A 85 -8.58 4.61 -6.64
N ASN A 86 -8.57 5.79 -7.27
CA ASN A 86 -8.24 5.94 -8.70
C ASN A 86 -6.73 5.95 -8.96
N ALA A 87 -5.90 6.11 -7.92
CA ALA A 87 -4.45 6.12 -8.08
C ALA A 87 -3.95 4.76 -8.57
N ARG A 88 -2.94 4.80 -9.45
CA ARG A 88 -2.18 3.62 -9.86
C ARG A 88 -1.14 3.32 -8.79
N VAL A 89 -0.94 2.04 -8.46
CA VAL A 89 -0.02 1.63 -7.39
C VAL A 89 1.02 0.67 -7.92
N VAL A 90 2.28 0.95 -7.63
CA VAL A 90 3.42 0.06 -7.87
C VAL A 90 4.05 -0.31 -6.54
N TYR A 91 4.26 -1.61 -6.33
CA TYR A 91 5.00 -2.13 -5.17
C TYR A 91 6.38 -2.59 -5.64
N SER A 92 7.42 -1.86 -5.23
CA SER A 92 8.82 -2.24 -5.44
C SER A 92 9.32 -2.92 -4.17
N SER A 93 9.69 -4.20 -4.26
CA SER A 93 10.14 -4.97 -3.10
C SER A 93 11.02 -6.14 -3.49
N ALA A 94 12.12 -6.33 -2.75
CA ALA A 94 12.98 -7.50 -2.91
C ALA A 94 12.41 -8.78 -2.27
N THR A 95 11.56 -8.66 -1.25
CA THR A 95 11.09 -9.80 -0.43
C THR A 95 9.59 -9.76 -0.13
N GLY A 96 8.84 -8.85 -0.74
CA GLY A 96 7.46 -8.54 -0.38
C GLY A 96 6.47 -9.69 -0.57
N ALA A 97 6.80 -10.64 -1.45
CA ALA A 97 5.99 -11.81 -1.79
C ALA A 97 6.71 -13.14 -1.46
N SER A 98 7.66 -13.14 -0.52
CA SER A 98 8.35 -14.38 -0.09
C SER A 98 7.42 -15.37 0.61
N GLU A 99 6.46 -14.87 1.39
CA GLU A 99 5.37 -15.66 1.96
C GLU A 99 4.04 -15.03 1.54
N PRO A 100 2.99 -15.82 1.22
CA PRO A 100 1.67 -15.27 0.90
C PRO A 100 1.14 -14.34 2.00
N ARG A 101 1.41 -14.69 3.26
CA ARG A 101 1.01 -13.92 4.46
C ARG A 101 1.58 -12.49 4.48
N ASP A 102 2.68 -12.24 3.79
CA ASP A 102 3.37 -10.96 3.74
C ASP A 102 2.75 -10.00 2.72
N MET A 103 1.87 -10.49 1.83
CA MET A 103 1.29 -9.72 0.73
C MET A 103 0.09 -8.87 1.14
N GLY A 104 -0.36 -8.90 2.40
CA GLY A 104 -1.63 -8.29 2.82
C GLY A 104 -1.76 -6.77 2.58
N TYR A 105 -0.65 -6.05 2.40
CA TYR A 105 -0.66 -4.62 2.03
C TYR A 105 -0.76 -4.37 0.51
N MET A 106 -0.56 -5.40 -0.31
CA MET A 106 -0.60 -5.36 -1.78
C MET A 106 -2.04 -5.48 -2.31
N VAL A 107 -2.98 -4.76 -1.69
CA VAL A 107 -4.43 -4.89 -1.92
C VAL A 107 -4.85 -4.53 -3.35
N ARG A 108 -4.00 -3.82 -4.10
CA ARG A 108 -4.29 -3.38 -5.48
C ARG A 108 -3.89 -4.38 -6.56
N LEU A 109 -3.32 -5.53 -6.20
CA LEU A 109 -3.02 -6.60 -7.16
C LEU A 109 -4.28 -7.30 -7.69
N GLY A 110 -5.42 -7.17 -7.01
CA GLY A 110 -6.67 -7.82 -7.40
C GLY A 110 -6.61 -9.35 -7.26
N LEU A 111 -5.88 -9.83 -6.25
CA LEU A 111 -5.80 -11.25 -5.89
C LEU A 111 -6.93 -11.68 -4.94
N TRP A 112 -7.53 -10.73 -4.24
CA TRP A 112 -8.69 -10.90 -3.37
C TRP A 112 -9.57 -9.65 -3.43
N GLY A 113 -10.77 -9.74 -2.87
CA GLY A 113 -11.79 -8.70 -2.89
C GLY A 113 -12.79 -8.89 -4.03
N ASP A 114 -13.57 -7.83 -4.29
CA ASP A 114 -14.65 -7.83 -5.26
C ASP A 114 -14.18 -8.29 -6.65
N GLY A 115 -14.92 -9.21 -7.26
CA GLY A 115 -14.61 -9.76 -8.58
C GLY A 115 -13.57 -10.89 -8.58
N THR A 116 -13.11 -11.34 -7.41
CA THR A 116 -12.19 -12.47 -7.28
C THR A 116 -12.85 -13.67 -6.61
N CYS A 117 -12.22 -14.86 -6.68
CA CYS A 117 -12.66 -16.06 -5.96
C CYS A 117 -12.46 -15.97 -4.43
N PHE A 118 -11.75 -14.95 -3.94
CA PHE A 118 -11.39 -14.79 -2.54
C PHE A 118 -11.99 -13.48 -2.00
N PRO A 119 -13.03 -13.52 -1.15
CA PRO A 119 -13.72 -12.31 -0.72
C PRO A 119 -12.82 -11.35 0.07
N ASP A 120 -11.82 -11.88 0.79
CA ASP A 120 -10.86 -11.10 1.55
C ASP A 120 -9.48 -11.77 1.61
N PHE A 121 -8.50 -11.07 2.18
CA PHE A 121 -7.13 -11.56 2.34
C PHE A 121 -7.06 -12.81 3.22
N GLY A 122 -7.93 -12.94 4.23
CA GLY A 122 -7.96 -14.12 5.10
C GLY A 122 -8.36 -15.37 4.33
N ALA A 123 -9.43 -15.28 3.53
CA ALA A 123 -9.89 -16.34 2.66
C ALA A 123 -8.84 -16.74 1.60
N PHE A 124 -8.12 -15.75 1.05
CA PHE A 124 -7.00 -15.99 0.14
C PHE A 124 -5.90 -16.82 0.83
N ILE A 125 -5.44 -16.38 2.01
CA ILE A 125 -4.39 -17.07 2.76
C ILE A 125 -4.80 -18.47 3.18
N ASP A 126 -6.01 -18.63 3.70
CA ASP A 126 -6.50 -19.93 4.17
C ASP A 126 -6.62 -20.94 3.01
N ASN A 127 -6.89 -20.49 1.78
CA ASN A 127 -6.88 -21.35 0.60
C ASN A 127 -5.47 -21.69 0.13
N ILE A 128 -4.56 -20.71 0.09
CA ILE A 128 -3.17 -20.95 -0.30
C ILE A 128 -2.46 -21.89 0.69
N GLU A 129 -2.80 -21.83 1.97
CA GLU A 129 -2.22 -22.71 3.00
C GLU A 129 -2.80 -24.12 3.02
N LYS A 130 -4.03 -24.28 2.53
CA LYS A 130 -4.64 -25.61 2.32
C LYS A 130 -4.23 -26.22 0.98
N GLY A 131 -3.86 -25.39 0.01
CA GLY A 131 -3.35 -25.81 -1.27
C GLY A 131 -1.90 -26.28 -1.17
N ASP A 132 -1.56 -27.31 -1.96
CA ASP A 132 -0.16 -27.64 -2.21
C ASP A 132 0.54 -26.52 -3.00
N VAL A 133 1.86 -26.67 -3.22
CA VAL A 133 2.72 -25.75 -3.99
C VAL A 133 2.07 -25.27 -5.30
N GLY A 134 1.23 -26.09 -5.95
CA GLY A 134 0.51 -25.73 -7.17
C GLY A 134 -0.47 -24.55 -7.04
N ALA A 135 -1.06 -24.30 -5.86
CA ALA A 135 -1.94 -23.15 -5.65
C ALA A 135 -1.15 -21.83 -5.68
N LEU A 136 0.06 -21.84 -5.11
CA LEU A 136 0.97 -20.69 -5.14
C LEU A 136 1.51 -20.44 -6.56
N GLU A 137 1.81 -21.50 -7.31
CA GLU A 137 2.22 -21.41 -8.72
C GLU A 137 1.13 -20.79 -9.58
N LEU A 138 -0.14 -21.14 -9.38
CA LEU A 138 -1.27 -20.53 -10.10
C LEU A 138 -1.39 -19.03 -9.82
N VAL A 139 -1.19 -18.60 -8.57
CA VAL A 139 -1.17 -17.16 -8.22
C VAL A 139 0.01 -16.48 -8.90
N ALA A 140 1.20 -17.07 -8.88
CA ALA A 140 2.37 -16.51 -9.55
C ALA A 140 2.16 -16.41 -11.08
N MET A 141 1.51 -17.41 -11.69
CA MET A 141 1.15 -17.40 -13.10
C MET A 141 0.11 -16.32 -13.43
N ASP A 142 -0.94 -16.16 -12.63
CA ASP A 142 -1.94 -15.10 -12.78
C ASP A 142 -1.29 -13.71 -12.64
N MET A 143 -0.42 -13.52 -11.64
CA MET A 143 0.35 -12.28 -11.49
C MET A 143 1.22 -12.00 -12.72
N LYS A 144 1.87 -13.02 -13.29
CA LYS A 144 2.68 -12.88 -14.49
C LYS A 144 1.84 -12.57 -15.74
N ALA A 145 0.66 -13.15 -15.87
CA ALA A 145 -0.23 -12.92 -17.01
C ALA A 145 -0.84 -11.51 -17.03
N ARG A 146 -0.84 -10.82 -15.88
CA ARG A 146 -1.34 -9.44 -15.72
C ARG A 146 -0.27 -8.36 -15.92
N LEU A 147 0.99 -8.73 -16.17
CA LEU A 147 2.08 -7.83 -16.57
C LEU A 147 2.04 -7.56 -18.08
#